data_AF-A0A067P3R2-F1
#
_entry.id   AF-A0A067P3R2-F1
#
_cell.length_a   1.000
_cell.length_b   1.000
_cell.length_c   1.000
_cell.angle_alpha   90.00
_cell.angle_beta   90.00
_cell.angle_gamma   90.00
#
_symmetry.space_group_name_H-M   'P 1'
#
loop_
_entity.id
_entity.type
_entity.pdbx_description
1 polymer ?
#
loop_
_entity_poly.entity_id
_entity_poly.type
_entity_poly.pdbx_seq_one_letter_code
_entity_poly.pdbx_strand_id
1 'polypeptide(L)' 'QYREFMRVIHRWRHLKVMKWNGFGHGPYRKVGPGDLALWCAACPQLGINLPDDWKEEEAK' A
#
# COMPACT_ATOMS: atom_id res chain seq x y z
N GLN A 1 8.56 -30.43 -6.04
CA GLN A 1 7.64 -29.26 -6.05
C GLN A 1 8.47 -27.97 -6.07
N TYR A 2 8.13 -27.00 -6.93
CA TYR A 2 8.96 -25.85 -7.35
C TYR A 2 9.20 -24.74 -6.29
N ARG A 3 9.84 -25.07 -5.16
CA ARG A 3 10.06 -24.12 -4.05
C ARG A 3 10.94 -22.93 -4.43
N GLU A 4 12.03 -23.17 -5.16
CA GLU A 4 12.96 -22.10 -5.55
C GLU A 4 12.33 -21.14 -6.56
N PHE A 5 11.55 -21.67 -7.50
CA PHE A 5 10.80 -20.85 -8.45
C PHE A 5 9.81 -19.92 -7.75
N MET A 6 9.08 -20.43 -6.74
CA MET A 6 8.15 -19.61 -5.96
C MET A 6 8.85 -18.50 -5.17
N ARG A 7 10.08 -18.72 -4.67
CA ARG A 7 10.87 -17.67 -4.02
C ARG A 7 11.26 -16.56 -4.99
N VAL A 8 11.70 -16.92 -6.19
CA VAL A 8 12.05 -15.95 -7.24
C VAL A 8 10.84 -15.12 -7.64
N ILE A 9 9.68 -15.75 -7.83
CA ILE A 9 8.42 -15.04 -8.12
C ILE A 9 8.05 -14.07 -7.01
N HIS A 10 8.14 -14.48 -5.74
CA HIS A 10 7.84 -13.60 -4.61
C HIS A 10 8.74 -12.36 -4.61
N ARG A 11 10.05 -12.56 -4.82
CA ARG A 11 11.00 -11.45 -4.84
C ARG A 11 10.77 -10.52 -6.03
N TRP A 12 10.47 -11.08 -7.20
CA TRP A 12 10.13 -10.30 -8.38
C TRP A 12 8.86 -9.46 -8.18
N ARG A 13 7.77 -10.06 -7.65
CA ARG A 13 6.52 -9.34 -7.34
C ARG A 13 6.76 -8.19 -6.37
N HIS A 14 7.56 -8.42 -5.32
CA HIS A 14 7.92 -7.38 -4.36
C HIS A 14 8.66 -6.20 -5.02
N LEU A 15 9.68 -6.48 -5.85
CA LEU A 15 10.41 -5.44 -6.59
C LEU A 15 9.51 -4.67 -7.57
N LYS A 16 8.56 -5.35 -8.20
CA LYS A 16 7.58 -4.71 -9.09
C LYS A 16 6.69 -3.72 -8.35
N VAL A 17 6.16 -4.11 -7.20
CA VAL A 17 5.32 -3.24 -6.36
C VAL A 17 6.12 -2.04 -5.84
N MET A 18 7.36 -2.25 -5.41
CA MET A 18 8.26 -1.15 -5.02
C MET A 18 8.48 -0.16 -6.17
N LYS A 19 8.83 -0.67 -7.35
CA LYS A 19 9.04 0.16 -8.55
C LYS A 19 7.80 0.99 -8.89
N TRP A 20 6.62 0.38 -8.85
CA TRP A 20 5.36 1.07 -9.17
C TRP A 20 5.01 2.19 -8.19
N ASN A 21 5.43 2.08 -6.94
CA ASN A 21 5.21 3.10 -5.90
C ASN A 21 6.41 4.06 -5.75
N GLY A 22 7.31 4.13 -6.74
CA GLY A 22 8.42 5.07 -6.75
C GLY A 22 9.57 4.75 -5.78
N PHE A 23 9.62 3.54 -5.22
CA PHE A 23 10.74 3.10 -4.39
C PHE A 23 11.90 2.61 -5.28
N GLY A 24 13.11 3.10 -4.99
CA GLY A 24 14.36 2.66 -5.63
C GLY A 24 15.00 3.66 -6.60
N HIS A 25 14.33 4.75 -6.96
CA HIS A 25 14.86 5.81 -7.84
C HIS A 25 15.36 7.07 -7.11
N GLY A 26 15.52 7.02 -5.78
CA GLY A 26 15.95 8.17 -4.97
C GLY A 26 16.64 7.74 -3.66
N PRO A 27 16.83 8.68 -2.71
CA PRO A 27 17.36 8.37 -1.39
C PRO A 27 16.60 7.21 -0.76
N TYR A 28 17.33 6.34 -0.06
CA TYR A 28 16.71 5.22 0.61
C TYR A 28 15.65 5.73 1.61
N ARG A 29 14.43 5.22 1.48
CA ARG A 29 13.38 5.36 2.48
C ARG A 29 12.78 4.01 2.80
N LYS A 30 12.49 3.76 4.08
CA LYS A 30 11.80 2.55 4.51
C LYS A 30 10.34 2.62 4.05
N VAL A 31 9.82 1.48 3.58
CA VAL A 31 8.40 1.34 3.26
C VAL A 31 7.59 1.40 4.56
N GLY A 32 6.69 2.37 4.69
CA GLY A 32 5.73 2.51 5.77
C GLY A 32 4.38 1.85 5.48
N PRO A 33 3.43 1.91 6.43
CA PRO A 33 2.06 1.46 6.20
C PRO A 33 1.40 2.24 5.06
N GLY A 34 0.72 1.53 4.15
CA GLY A 34 -0.01 2.14 3.03
C GLY A 34 0.86 2.58 1.83
N ASP A 35 2.18 2.69 1.99
CA ASP A 35 3.10 3.17 0.95
C ASP A 35 3.11 2.35 -0.36
N LEU A 36 2.72 1.07 -0.27
CA LEU A 36 2.63 0.16 -1.43
C LEU A 36 1.18 -0.17 -1.79
N ALA A 37 0.21 0.37 -1.05
CA ALA A 37 -1.20 0.12 -1.30
C ALA A 37 -1.65 0.93 -2.51
N LEU A 38 -2.52 0.33 -3.33
CA LEU A 38 -3.20 1.07 -4.38
C LEU A 38 -4.32 1.89 -3.76
N TRP A 39 -4.57 3.06 -4.33
CA TRP A 39 -5.73 3.85 -3.97
C TRP A 39 -7.01 3.05 -4.25
N CYS A 40 -7.95 3.07 -3.31
CA CYS A 40 -9.22 2.35 -3.40
C CYS A 40 -10.37 3.30 -3.09
N ALA A 41 -11.25 3.53 -4.08
CA ALA A 41 -12.42 4.39 -3.94
C ALA A 41 -13.43 3.90 -2.88
N ALA A 42 -13.45 2.60 -2.60
CA ALA A 42 -14.35 2.00 -1.63
C ALA A 42 -13.78 1.99 -0.20
N CYS A 43 -12.46 2.17 -0.05
CA CYS A 43 -11.87 2.28 1.27
C CYS A 43 -12.17 3.67 1.87
N PRO A 44 -12.28 3.80 3.20
CA PRO A 44 -12.46 5.10 3.82
C PRO A 44 -11.26 6.02 3.54
N GLN A 45 -11.50 7.12 2.84
CA GLN A 45 -10.56 8.17 2.47
C GLN A 45 -11.08 9.48 3.08
N LEU A 46 -10.46 9.89 4.21
CA LEU A 46 -10.73 11.16 4.88
C LEU A 46 -10.70 12.33 3.88
N GLY A 47 -11.73 13.18 3.93
CA GLY A 47 -11.89 14.35 3.05
C GLY A 47 -12.26 14.03 1.59
N ILE A 48 -12.37 12.75 1.20
CA ILE A 48 -12.82 12.35 -0.15
C ILE A 48 -14.20 11.70 -0.09
N ASN A 49 -14.28 10.52 0.52
CA ASN A 49 -15.52 9.74 0.65
C ASN A 49 -15.91 9.48 2.11
N LEU A 50 -15.11 9.99 3.04
CA LEU A 50 -15.36 9.94 4.48
C LEU A 50 -15.23 11.37 5.03
N PRO A 51 -16.25 11.90 5.72
CA PRO A 51 -16.18 13.22 6.33
C PRO A 51 -15.15 13.25 7.47
N ASP A 52 -14.58 14.41 7.78
CA ASP A 52 -13.46 14.54 8.73
C ASP A 52 -13.85 14.16 10.17
N ASP A 53 -15.11 14.38 10.53
CA ASP A 53 -15.74 14.11 11.82
C ASP A 53 -16.40 12.72 11.90
N TRP A 54 -16.10 11.81 10.97
CA TRP A 54 -16.73 10.48 10.91
C TRP A 54 -16.65 9.63 12.19
N LYS A 55 -15.67 9.90 13.07
CA LYS A 55 -15.53 9.20 14.36
C LYS A 55 -16.37 9.81 15.48
N GLU A 56 -16.85 11.03 15.32
CA GLU A 56 -17.59 11.75 16.36
C GLU A 56 -19.08 11.37 16.36
N GLU A 57 -19.61 10.85 15.24
CA GLU A 57 -21.00 10.41 15.13
C GLU A 57 -21.33 9.09 15.86
N GLU A 58 -20.35 8.22 16.12
CA GLU A 58 -20.58 6.93 16.82
C GLU A 58 -20.91 7.10 18.33
N ALA A 59 -20.84 8.31 18.88
CA ALA A 59 -21.05 8.59 20.30
C ALA A 59 -22.43 9.16 20.66
N LYS A 60 -23.40 9.16 19.73
CA LYS A 60 -24.82 9.52 19.99
C LYS A 60 -25.73 8.31 19.89
#